data_AF-A0A933J3X8-F1
#
_entry.id   AF-A0A933J3X8-F1
#
_cell.length_a   1.000
_cell.length_b   1.000
_cell.length_c   1.000
_cell.angle_alpha   90.00
_cell.angle_beta   90.00
_cell.angle_gamma   90.00
#
_symmetry.space_group_name_H-M   'P 1'
#
loop_
_entity.id
_entity.type
_entity.pdbx_description
1 polymer ?
#
loop_
_entity_poly.entity_id
_entity_poly.type
_entity_poly.pdbx_seq_one_letter_code
_entity_poly.pdbx_strand_id
1 'polypeptide(L)' 'MKRRNLQKQFAVCVRNEDSEDLEPRKIYQVLPDERAAAEGYLRVIDESGEDYLYPKGYFILLELPKEVERALSIAA' A
#
# COMPACT_ATOMS: atom_id res chain seq x y z
N MET A 1 7.52 -10.09 -21.10
CA MET A 1 7.75 -9.82 -19.67
C MET A 1 6.74 -10.60 -18.84
N LYS A 2 7.20 -11.51 -17.98
CA LYS A 2 6.32 -12.33 -17.13
C LYS A 2 5.54 -11.40 -16.22
N ARG A 3 4.20 -11.37 -16.37
CA ARG A 3 3.30 -10.86 -15.33
C ARG A 3 3.54 -11.74 -14.10
N ARG A 4 4.45 -11.33 -13.22
CA ARG A 4 4.51 -11.90 -11.88
C ARG A 4 3.12 -11.66 -11.32
N ASN A 5 2.42 -12.74 -10.99
CA ASN A 5 1.20 -12.68 -10.20
C ASN A 5 1.63 -12.11 -8.84
N LEU A 6 1.76 -10.78 -8.80
CA LEU A 6 2.09 -10.03 -7.60
C LEU A 6 0.85 -10.12 -6.74
N GLN A 7 0.90 -10.99 -5.74
CA GLN A 7 -0.10 -11.00 -4.69
C GLN A 7 -0.27 -9.56 -4.22
N LYS A 8 -1.50 -9.04 -4.34
CA LYS A 8 -1.78 -7.66 -3.95
C LYS A 8 -1.55 -7.57 -2.45
N GLN A 9 -0.59 -6.76 -2.06
CA GLN A 9 -0.35 -6.49 -0.65
C GLN A 9 -1.14 -5.25 -0.26
N PHE A 10 -1.66 -5.26 0.96
CA PHE A 10 -2.40 -4.14 1.52
C PHE A 10 -1.81 -3.78 2.87
N ALA A 11 -1.93 -2.51 3.25
CA ALA A 11 -1.50 -2.03 4.54
C ALA A 11 -2.49 -1.01 5.10
N VAL A 12 -2.71 -1.03 6.41
CA VAL A 12 -3.45 0.03 7.10
C VAL A 12 -2.48 1.13 7.50
N CYS A 13 -2.82 2.38 7.19
CA CYS A 13 -2.13 3.55 7.71
C CYS A 13 -2.45 3.70 9.20
N VAL A 14 -1.44 3.74 10.07
CA VAL A 14 -1.62 3.91 11.52
C VAL A 14 -1.23 5.30 12.00
N ARG A 15 -0.47 6.05 11.20
CA ARG A 15 -0.07 7.44 11.42
C ARG A 15 0.37 8.06 10.09
N ASN A 16 0.26 9.39 9.98
CA ASN A 16 0.63 10.13 8.76
C ASN A 16 1.63 11.27 8.99
N GLU A 17 1.97 11.64 10.23
CA GLU A 17 2.89 12.76 10.58
C GLU A 17 2.69 13.99 9.66
N ASP A 18 1.44 14.45 9.56
CA ASP A 18 1.01 15.60 8.73
C ASP A 18 1.15 15.42 7.21
N SER A 19 1.34 14.18 6.73
CA SER A 19 1.19 13.86 5.31
C SER A 19 -0.29 13.99 4.91
N GLU A 20 -0.62 15.03 4.15
CA GLU A 20 -1.99 15.37 3.77
C GLU A 20 -2.67 14.28 2.91
N ASP A 21 -1.87 13.52 2.14
CA ASP A 21 -2.37 12.46 1.25
C ASP A 21 -2.65 11.13 1.98
N LEU A 22 -2.26 11.03 3.26
CA LEU A 22 -2.46 9.83 4.08
C LEU A 22 -3.53 10.05 5.14
N GLU A 23 -4.46 9.11 5.20
CA GLU A 23 -5.56 9.09 6.18
C GLU A 23 -5.36 7.92 7.17
N PRO A 24 -5.20 8.19 8.48
CA PRO A 24 -5.09 7.15 9.48
C PRO A 24 -6.34 6.25 9.54
N ARG A 25 -6.10 4.94 9.66
CA ARG A 25 -7.05 3.80 9.65
C ARG A 25 -7.57 3.39 8.27
N LYS A 26 -7.12 4.06 7.21
CA LYS A 26 -7.43 3.68 5.84
C LYS A 26 -6.50 2.58 5.34
N ILE A 27 -7.01 1.74 4.44
CA ILE A 27 -6.26 0.66 3.80
C ILE A 27 -5.76 1.13 2.44
N TYR A 28 -4.47 0.93 2.19
CA TYR A 28 -3.78 1.29 0.96
C TYR A 28 -3.25 0.03 0.27
N GLN A 29 -3.22 0.05 -1.08
CA GLN A 29 -2.54 -1.00 -1.84
C GLN A 29 -1.04 -0.73 -1.82
N VAL A 30 -0.24 -1.75 -1.54
CA VAL A 30 1.22 -1.69 -1.54
C VAL A 30 1.76 -2.24 -2.85
N LEU A 31 2.70 -1.51 -3.45
CA LEU A 31 3.45 -1.96 -4.61
C LEU A 31 4.80 -2.56 -4.19
N PRO A 32 5.21 -3.67 -4.83
CA PRO A 32 6.52 -4.27 -4.61
C PRO A 32 7.64 -3.31 -5.03
N ASP A 33 8.46 -2.87 -4.09
CA ASP A 33 9.63 -2.05 -4.38
C ASP A 33 10.77 -2.44 -3.42
N GLU A 34 11.66 -3.32 -3.89
CA GLU A 34 12.78 -3.82 -3.09
C GLU A 34 13.76 -2.71 -2.71
N ARG A 35 13.91 -1.68 -3.56
CA ARG A 35 14.81 -0.56 -3.29
C ARG A 35 14.24 0.33 -2.21
N ALA A 36 12.97 0.73 -2.32
CA ALA A 36 12.31 1.51 -1.27
C ALA A 36 12.28 0.75 0.06
N ALA A 37 11.99 -0.56 0.02
CA ALA A 37 11.98 -1.40 1.21
C ALA A 37 13.35 -1.46 1.90
N ALA A 38 14.44 -1.54 1.14
CA ALA A 38 15.81 -1.50 1.67
C ALA A 38 16.14 -0.18 2.37
N GLU A 39 15.52 0.92 1.93
CA GLU A 39 15.66 2.25 2.51
C GLU A 39 14.63 2.54 3.63
N GLY A 40 13.78 1.56 3.99
CA GLY A 40 12.80 1.70 5.07
C GLY A 40 11.48 2.36 4.65
N TYR A 41 11.18 2.41 3.35
CA TYR A 41 9.96 2.97 2.78
C TYR A 41 9.01 1.88 2.27
N LEU A 42 7.73 2.26 2.13
CA LEU A 42 6.69 1.50 1.44
C LEU A 42 6.15 2.35 0.28
N ARG A 43 6.03 1.73 -0.88
CA ARG A 43 5.34 2.30 -2.04
C ARG A 43 3.87 1.94 -1.97
N VAL A 44 3.00 2.94 -1.85
CA VAL A 44 1.55 2.74 -1.74
C VAL A 44 0.82 3.51 -2.82
N ILE A 45 -0.36 3.04 -3.20
CA ILE A 45 -1.27 3.74 -4.11
C ILE A 45 -2.30 4.49 -3.27
N ASP A 46 -2.43 5.79 -3.49
CA ASP A 46 -3.41 6.66 -2.82
C ASP A 46 -4.78 6.65 -3.52
N GLU A 47 -5.67 7.60 -3.18
CA GLU A 47 -6.99 7.71 -3.81
C GLU A 47 -6.97 8.20 -5.25
N SER A 48 -5.92 8.94 -5.64
CA SER A 48 -5.77 9.43 -7.01
C SER A 48 -5.39 8.30 -7.98
N GLY A 49 -4.91 7.17 -7.44
CA GLY A 49 -4.36 6.06 -8.21
C GLY A 49 -2.88 6.21 -8.53
N GLU A 50 -2.24 7.27 -8.03
CA GLU A 50 -0.81 7.49 -8.12
C GLU A 50 -0.07 6.77 -6.99
N ASP A 51 1.20 6.44 -7.24
CA ASP A 51 2.04 5.74 -6.27
C ASP A 51 3.06 6.67 -5.60
N TYR A 52 3.13 6.58 -4.28
CA TYR A 52 3.97 7.43 -3.44
C TYR A 52 4.79 6.59 -2.44
N LEU A 53 5.93 7.13 -2.01
CA LEU A 53 6.80 6.51 -1.02
C LEU A 53 6.61 7.16 0.35
N TYR A 54 6.34 6.33 1.35
CA TYR A 54 6.21 6.78 2.74
C TYR A 54 7.01 5.89 3.68
N PRO A 55 7.41 6.39 4.86
CA PRO A 55 8.12 5.58 5.84
C PRO A 55 7.32 4.31 6.19
N LYS A 56 7.97 3.15 6.16
CA LYS A 56 7.33 1.86 6.46
C LYS A 56 6.62 1.86 7.81
N GLY A 57 7.15 2.59 8.79
CA GLY A 57 6.58 2.72 10.13
C GLY A 57 5.22 3.41 10.20
N TYR A 58 4.72 3.98 9.08
CA TYR A 58 3.38 4.56 9.01
C TYR A 58 2.30 3.51 8.80
N PHE A 59 2.70 2.28 8.47
CA PHE A 59 1.78 1.23 8.04
C PHE A 59 1.97 -0.08 8.78
N ILE A 60 0.88 -0.84 8.85
CA ILE A 60 0.88 -2.25 9.24
C ILE A 60 0.39 -3.06 8.04
N LEU A 61 1.20 -4.04 7.59
CA LEU A 61 0.82 -4.94 6.50
C LEU A 61 -0.35 -5.84 6.94
N LEU A 62 -1.29 -6.05 6.04
CA LEU A 62 -2.49 -6.84 6.28
C LEU A 62 -2.44 -8.14 5.49
N GLU A 63 -2.77 -9.24 6.16
CA GLU A 63 -3.18 -10.48 5.50
C GLU A 63 -4.71 -10.47 5.41
N LEU A 64 -5.22 -10.30 4.19
CA LEU A 64 -6.65 -10.15 3.95
C LEU A 64 -7.23 -11.42 3.29
N PRO A 65 -8.47 -11.81 3.63
CA PRO A 65 -9.18 -12.80 2.83
C PRO A 65 -9.30 -12.31 1.38
N LYS A 66 -9.23 -13.24 0.41
CA LYS A 66 -9.33 -12.92 -1.03
C LYS A 66 -10.57 -12.10 -1.41
N GLU A 67 -11.66 -12.28 -0.68
CA GLU A 67 -12.90 -11.52 -0.88
C GLU A 67 -12.71 -10.03 -0.58
N VAL A 68 -11.98 -9.72 0.49
CA VAL A 68 -11.63 -8.34 0.86
C VAL A 68 -10.61 -7.76 -0.12
N GLU A 69 -9.60 -8.53 -0.51
CA GLU A 69 -8.63 -8.10 -1.52
C GLU A 69 -9.31 -7.71 -2.84
N ARG A 70 -10.34 -8.47 -3.25
CA ARG A 70 -11.14 -8.16 -4.44
C ARG A 70 -11.97 -6.90 -4.29
N ALA A 71 -12.56 -6.68 -3.11
CA ALA A 71 -13.36 -5.48 -2.84
C ALA A 71 -12.49 -4.21 -2.78
N LEU A 72 -11.26 -4.32 -2.27
CA LEU A 72 -10.31 -3.21 -2.18
C LEU A 72 -9.51 -2.99 -3.46
N SER A 73 -9.44 -4.00 -4.32
CA SER A 73 -8.88 -3.83 -5.66
C SER A 73 -9.76 -2.86 -6.42
N ILE A 74 -9.36 -1.59 -6.47
CA ILE A 74 -9.99 -0.60 -7.36
C ILE A 74 -10.02 -1.24 -8.74
N ALA A 75 -11.24 -1.51 -9.23
CA ALA A 75 -11.45 -1.96 -10.59
C ALA A 75 -10.97 -0.82 -11.48
N ALA A 76 -9.98 -1.11 -12.33
CA ALA A 76 -9.68 -0.26 -13.47
C ALA A 76 -10.91 -0.10 -14.35
#